data_AF-A0A7H4LAH8-F1
#
_entry.id   AF-A0A7H4LAH8-F1
#
_cell.length_a   1.000
_cell.length_b   1.000
_cell.length_c   1.000
_cell.angle_alpha   90.00
_cell.angle_beta   90.00
_cell.angle_gamma   90.00
#
_symmetry.space_group_name_H-M   'P 1'
#
loop_
_entity.id
_entity.type
_entity.pdbx_description
1 polymer ?
#
loop_
_entity_poly.entity_id
_entity_poly.type
_entity_poly.pdbx_seq_one_letter_code
_entity_poly.pdbx_strand_id
1 'polypeptide(L)'
;MNVWQEKLKEIGQIIFLAAENTTGIGAPERAAIRQLKKLSTNGLEKLMKEHKLDAIVTPNADASLVLAIGGMPGISVPAGYGKMGVPFGLCFRGLRGFEPRLIEMAYAFEQHTKVRKAPMFMP
;
A
#
# COMPACT_ATOMS: atom_id res chain seq x y z
N MET A 1 -11.64 -24.49 26.35
CA MET A 1 -10.68 -23.39 26.18
C MET A 1 -10.54 -23.19 24.67
N ASN A 2 -10.84 -22.00 24.19
CA ASN A 2 -11.21 -21.77 22.79
C ASN A 2 -9.94 -21.32 22.07
N VAL A 3 -9.66 -21.88 20.89
CA VAL A 3 -8.42 -21.68 20.08
C VAL A 3 -8.04 -20.19 19.86
N TRP A 4 -8.98 -19.27 20.09
CA TRP A 4 -8.79 -17.82 19.99
C TRP A 4 -8.18 -17.14 21.24
N GLN A 5 -8.13 -17.81 22.40
CA GLN A 5 -7.49 -17.25 23.62
C GLN A 5 -5.95 -17.39 23.61
N GLU A 6 -5.34 -17.95 22.55
CA GLU A 6 -4.17 -18.83 22.72
C GLU A 6 -2.83 -18.40 22.11
N LYS A 7 -2.59 -17.11 21.81
CA LYS A 7 -1.24 -16.64 21.39
C LYS A 7 -0.69 -15.40 22.09
N LEU A 8 -1.35 -14.88 23.13
CA LEU A 8 -0.89 -13.67 23.83
C LEU A 8 0.53 -13.78 24.44
N LYS A 9 0.99 -15.01 24.73
CA LYS A 9 2.36 -15.28 25.18
C LYS A 9 3.40 -15.15 24.06
N GLU A 10 3.02 -15.44 22.81
CA GLU A 10 3.90 -15.38 21.63
C GLU A 10 3.83 -14.01 20.95
N ILE A 11 2.61 -13.47 20.83
CA ILE A 11 2.25 -12.27 20.09
C ILE A 11 1.44 -11.42 21.06
N GLY A 12 2.14 -10.58 21.84
CA GLY A 12 1.51 -9.72 22.84
C GLY A 12 0.55 -8.68 22.24
N GLN A 13 0.04 -7.80 23.09
CA GLN A 13 -1.02 -6.83 22.72
C GLN A 13 -0.61 -5.35 22.91
N ILE A 14 0.69 -5.05 22.80
CA ILE A 14 1.22 -3.73 23.17
C ILE A 14 0.59 -2.57 22.37
N ILE A 15 0.31 -2.76 21.07
CA ILE A 15 -0.29 -1.72 20.23
C ILE A 15 -1.74 -1.43 20.69
N PHE A 16 -2.50 -2.46 21.06
CA PHE A 16 -3.87 -2.29 21.58
C PHE A 16 -3.87 -1.58 22.92
N LEU A 17 -2.99 -1.98 23.85
CA LEU A 17 -2.86 -1.32 25.15
C LEU A 17 -2.41 0.14 25.01
N ALA A 18 -1.48 0.43 24.08
CA ALA A 18 -1.06 1.78 23.79
C ALA A 18 -2.20 2.63 23.19
N ALA A 19 -3.01 2.06 22.28
CA ALA A 19 -4.15 2.73 21.68
C ALA A 19 -5.27 3.02 22.71
N GLU A 20 -5.60 2.05 23.57
CA GLU A 20 -6.58 2.21 24.65
C GLU A 20 -6.16 3.31 25.64
N ASN A 21 -4.86 3.42 25.93
CA ASN A 21 -4.32 4.43 26.84
C ASN A 21 -4.20 5.84 26.22
N THR A 22 -4.74 6.06 25.02
CA THR A 22 -4.81 7.40 24.41
C THR A 22 -5.99 8.20 24.96
N THR A 23 -5.90 9.53 24.92
CA THR A 23 -6.96 10.43 25.41
C THR A 23 -7.77 11.07 24.28
N GLY A 24 -7.72 10.45 23.10
CA GLY A 24 -8.37 10.95 21.87
C GLY A 24 -7.50 11.92 21.07
N ILE A 25 -8.13 12.68 20.17
CA ILE A 25 -7.43 13.58 19.24
C ILE A 25 -7.21 14.95 19.88
N GLY A 26 -5.97 15.23 20.28
CA GLY A 26 -5.53 16.48 20.88
C GLY A 26 -4.78 17.42 19.92
N ALA A 27 -4.08 18.40 20.49
CA ALA A 27 -3.24 19.33 19.74
C ALA A 27 -2.09 18.64 18.95
N PRO A 28 -1.32 17.69 19.53
CA PRO A 28 -0.24 17.03 18.80
C PRO A 28 -0.77 16.14 17.67
N GLU A 29 -1.85 15.40 17.88
CA GLU A 29 -2.47 14.54 16.85
C GLU A 29 -2.96 15.39 15.68
N ARG A 30 -3.63 16.52 15.96
CA ARG A 30 -4.04 17.47 14.91
C ARG A 30 -2.85 18.07 14.17
N ALA A 31 -1.73 18.33 14.85
CA ALA A 31 -0.51 18.81 14.20
C ALA A 31 0.09 17.75 13.27
N ALA A 32 0.14 16.50 13.72
CA ALA A 32 0.58 15.36 12.90
C ALA A 32 -0.32 15.17 11.67
N ILE A 33 -1.65 15.20 11.82
CA ILE A 33 -2.59 15.12 10.69
C ILE A 33 -2.36 16.24 9.68
N ARG A 34 -2.12 17.48 10.14
CA ARG A 34 -1.80 18.60 9.25
C ARG A 34 -0.46 18.39 8.52
N GLN A 35 0.55 17.86 9.19
CA GLN A 35 1.83 17.54 8.55
C GLN A 35 1.68 16.44 7.52
N LEU A 36 0.95 15.37 7.84
CA LEU A 36 0.63 14.28 6.90
C LEU A 36 -0.09 14.80 5.66
N LYS A 37 -1.08 15.69 5.82
CA LYS A 37 -1.74 16.36 4.69
C LYS A 37 -0.77 17.16 3.83
N LYS A 38 0.13 17.94 4.44
CA LYS A 38 1.18 18.69 3.72
C LYS A 38 2.11 17.77 2.93
N LEU A 39 2.55 16.67 3.55
CA LEU A 39 3.42 15.68 2.89
C LEU A 39 2.72 15.03 1.69
N SER A 40 1.42 14.74 1.80
CA SER A 40 0.65 14.20 0.68
C SER A 40 0.54 15.19 -0.48
N THR A 41 0.11 16.42 -0.20
CA THR A 41 -0.07 17.46 -1.21
C THR A 41 1.24 17.87 -1.88
N ASN A 42 2.31 18.04 -1.10
CA ASN A 42 3.61 18.46 -1.62
C ASN A 42 4.47 17.31 -2.16
N GLY A 43 4.07 16.06 -1.91
CA GLY A 43 4.76 14.85 -2.37
C GLY A 43 4.16 14.33 -3.66
N LEU A 44 3.49 13.18 -3.59
CA LEU A 44 2.95 12.46 -4.74
C LEU A 44 2.00 13.31 -5.57
N GLU A 45 1.11 14.09 -4.93
CA GLU A 45 0.12 14.90 -5.66
C GLU A 45 0.79 15.97 -6.52
N LYS A 46 1.75 16.71 -5.93
CA LYS A 46 2.56 17.71 -6.64
C LYS A 46 3.33 17.08 -7.79
N LEU A 47 4.05 15.98 -7.52
CA LEU A 47 4.87 15.27 -8.51
C LEU A 47 4.04 14.84 -9.72
N MET A 48 2.87 14.23 -9.50
CA MET A 48 1.99 13.81 -10.59
C MET A 48 1.46 15.00 -11.41
N LYS A 49 1.07 16.10 -10.75
CA LYS A 49 0.54 17.30 -11.42
C LYS A 49 1.59 18.04 -12.24
N GLU A 50 2.78 18.27 -11.67
CA GLU A 50 3.86 19.03 -12.33
C GLU A 50 4.37 18.31 -13.57
N HIS A 51 4.50 16.99 -13.51
CA HIS A 51 4.97 16.18 -14.63
C HIS A 51 3.85 15.61 -15.51
N LYS A 52 2.58 15.98 -15.23
CA LYS A 52 1.39 15.49 -15.96
C LYS A 52 1.37 13.97 -16.10
N LEU A 53 1.67 13.26 -15.01
CA LEU A 53 1.76 11.81 -15.00
C LEU A 53 0.38 11.17 -14.86
N ASP A 54 0.19 10.09 -15.60
CA ASP A 54 -1.01 9.26 -15.49
C ASP A 54 -0.93 8.22 -14.38
N ALA A 55 0.28 7.78 -14.03
CA ALA A 55 0.56 6.91 -12.90
C ALA A 55 2.02 7.02 -12.43
N ILE A 56 2.28 6.55 -11.22
CA ILE A 56 3.62 6.19 -10.73
C ILE A 56 3.67 4.69 -10.50
N VAL A 57 4.80 4.07 -10.85
CA VAL A 57 5.00 2.63 -10.71
C VAL A 57 6.13 2.36 -9.74
N THR A 58 5.90 1.51 -8.74
CA THR A 58 6.93 1.05 -7.80
C THR A 58 6.94 -0.47 -7.70
N PRO A 59 8.07 -1.11 -7.34
CA PRO A 59 8.04 -2.48 -6.88
C PRO A 59 7.11 -2.64 -5.68
N ASN A 60 6.35 -3.74 -5.66
CA ASN A 60 5.53 -4.18 -4.53
C ASN A 60 4.77 -3.03 -3.83
N ALA A 61 4.80 -3.01 -2.50
CA ALA A 61 4.10 -2.02 -1.67
C ALA A 61 5.00 -0.85 -1.24
N ASP A 62 6.15 -0.62 -1.90
CA ASP A 62 7.21 0.26 -1.40
C ASP A 62 6.74 1.70 -1.14
N ALA A 63 5.79 2.23 -1.94
CA ALA A 63 5.20 3.56 -1.73
C ALA A 63 3.79 3.53 -1.10
N SER A 64 3.37 2.43 -0.47
CA SER A 64 2.03 2.28 0.13
C SER A 64 1.73 3.35 1.18
N LEU A 65 2.71 3.72 2.01
CA LEU A 65 2.57 4.76 3.03
C LEU A 65 2.18 6.11 2.40
N VAL A 66 2.83 6.50 1.30
CA VAL A 66 2.56 7.78 0.62
C VAL A 66 1.13 7.83 0.08
N LEU A 67 0.62 6.71 -0.42
CA LEU A 67 -0.76 6.60 -0.90
C LEU A 67 -1.76 6.61 0.24
N ALA A 68 -1.47 5.85 1.31
CA ALA A 68 -2.35 5.71 2.46
C ALA A 68 -2.62 7.05 3.13
N ILE A 69 -1.59 7.91 3.25
CA ILE A 69 -1.75 9.25 3.81
C ILE A 69 -2.71 10.11 2.97
N GLY A 70 -2.61 10.04 1.64
CA GLY A 70 -3.46 10.81 0.72
C GLY A 70 -4.81 10.19 0.41
N GLY A 71 -5.03 8.94 0.83
CA GLY A 71 -6.15 8.12 0.37
C GLY A 71 -6.19 7.97 -1.15
N MET A 72 -5.01 7.78 -1.76
CA MET A 72 -4.84 7.65 -3.21
C MET A 72 -4.91 6.18 -3.66
N PRO A 73 -5.47 5.90 -4.84
CA PRO A 73 -5.59 4.53 -5.32
C PRO A 73 -4.26 3.95 -5.80
N GLY A 74 -4.11 2.64 -5.63
CA GLY A 74 -3.03 1.87 -6.21
C GLY A 74 -3.47 0.44 -6.50
N ILE A 75 -2.94 -0.15 -7.57
CA ILE A 75 -3.24 -1.51 -8.02
C ILE A 75 -1.93 -2.25 -8.28
N SER A 76 -1.79 -3.44 -7.70
CA SER A 76 -0.58 -4.27 -7.85
C SER A 76 -0.86 -5.45 -8.76
N VAL A 77 0.02 -5.68 -9.72
CA VAL A 77 -0.02 -6.82 -10.64
C VAL A 77 1.29 -7.62 -10.58
N PRO A 78 1.25 -8.96 -10.73
CA PRO A 78 2.44 -9.78 -10.78
C PRO A 78 3.39 -9.32 -11.89
N ALA A 79 4.68 -9.18 -11.58
CA ALA A 79 5.69 -8.69 -12.52
C ALA A 79 6.85 -9.67 -12.73
N GLY A 80 7.03 -10.63 -11.83
CA GLY A 80 8.03 -11.66 -12.00
C GLY A 80 8.35 -12.41 -10.73
N TYR A 81 9.49 -13.09 -10.77
CA TYR A 81 10.01 -13.90 -9.66
C TYR A 81 11.50 -13.59 -9.48
N GLY A 82 11.94 -13.46 -8.23
CA GLY A 82 13.36 -13.36 -7.89
C GLY A 82 14.10 -14.68 -8.12
N LYS A 83 15.42 -14.69 -7.92
CA LYS A 83 16.28 -15.87 -8.13
C LYS A 83 15.83 -17.11 -7.35
N MET A 84 15.23 -16.92 -6.18
CA MET A 84 14.71 -17.99 -5.33
C MET A 84 13.25 -18.36 -5.61
N GLY A 85 12.65 -17.87 -6.70
CA GLY A 85 11.24 -18.11 -7.02
C GLY A 85 10.25 -17.30 -6.18
N VAL A 86 10.71 -16.28 -5.44
CA VAL A 86 9.84 -15.37 -4.68
C VAL A 86 9.13 -14.41 -5.64
N PRO A 87 7.79 -14.36 -5.67
CA PRO A 87 7.07 -13.46 -6.56
C PRO A 87 7.28 -11.99 -6.16
N PHE A 88 7.34 -11.10 -7.14
CA PHE A 88 7.24 -9.66 -6.94
C PHE A 88 6.25 -9.06 -7.94
N GLY A 89 5.66 -7.93 -7.54
CA GLY A 89 4.70 -7.20 -8.36
C GLY A 89 5.19 -5.78 -8.69
N LEU A 90 4.49 -5.16 -9.62
CA LEU A 90 4.52 -3.71 -9.83
C LEU A 90 3.20 -3.12 -9.35
N CYS A 91 3.28 -2.02 -8.61
CA CYS A 91 2.13 -1.27 -8.14
C CYS A 91 2.00 0.03 -8.93
N PHE A 92 0.92 0.15 -9.70
CA PHE A 92 0.51 1.37 -10.40
C PHE A 92 -0.29 2.24 -9.44
N ARG A 93 0.02 3.53 -9.37
CA ARG A 93 -0.47 4.46 -8.36
C ARG A 93 -0.95 5.74 -9.03
N GLY A 94 -2.06 6.29 -8.58
CA GLY A 94 -2.68 7.46 -9.20
C GLY A 94 -3.23 8.46 -8.20
N LEU A 95 -3.70 9.60 -8.70
CA LEU A 95 -4.47 10.54 -7.89
C LEU A 95 -5.85 9.95 -7.55
N ARG A 96 -6.53 10.54 -6.57
CA ARG A 96 -7.93 10.19 -6.25
C ARG A 96 -8.80 10.29 -7.50
N GLY A 97 -9.60 9.26 -7.77
CA GLY A 97 -10.45 9.18 -8.98
C GLY A 97 -9.78 8.53 -10.19
N PHE A 98 -8.50 8.12 -10.10
CA PHE A 98 -7.79 7.48 -11.21
C PHE A 98 -8.02 5.96 -11.29
N GLU A 99 -8.90 5.39 -10.46
CA GLU A 99 -9.17 3.95 -10.42
C GLU A 99 -9.44 3.34 -11.82
N PRO A 100 -10.29 3.93 -12.69
CA PRO A 100 -10.51 3.39 -14.04
C PRO A 100 -9.24 3.34 -14.88
N ARG A 101 -8.45 4.42 -14.87
CA ARG A 101 -7.19 4.52 -15.62
C ARG A 101 -6.15 3.52 -15.12
N LEU A 102 -6.08 3.33 -13.80
CA LEU A 102 -5.17 2.35 -13.19
C LEU A 102 -5.56 0.92 -13.59
N ILE A 103 -6.85 0.61 -13.67
CA ILE A 103 -7.34 -0.69 -14.15
C ILE A 103 -6.94 -0.91 -15.61
N GLU A 104 -7.09 0.09 -16.48
CA GLU A 104 -6.67 0.01 -17.89
C GLU A 104 -5.18 -0.32 -18.03
N MET A 105 -4.31 0.40 -17.30
CA MET A 105 -2.86 0.17 -17.34
C MET A 105 -2.48 -1.19 -16.77
N ALA A 106 -3.05 -1.56 -15.62
CA ALA A 106 -2.80 -2.84 -14.97
C ALA A 106 -3.23 -4.00 -15.86
N TYR A 107 -4.40 -3.91 -16.49
CA TYR A 107 -4.91 -4.90 -17.41
C TYR A 107 -4.00 -5.04 -18.64
N ALA A 108 -3.63 -3.93 -19.27
CA ALA A 108 -2.72 -3.95 -20.42
C ALA A 108 -1.38 -4.61 -20.07
N PHE A 109 -0.81 -4.28 -18.92
CA PHE A 109 0.43 -4.90 -18.42
C PHE A 109 0.25 -6.40 -18.15
N GLU A 110 -0.81 -6.79 -17.46
CA GLU A 110 -1.09 -8.20 -17.15
C GLU A 110 -1.29 -9.02 -18.43
N GLN A 111 -2.07 -8.52 -19.39
CA GLN A 111 -2.34 -9.22 -20.64
C GLN A 111 -1.12 -9.34 -21.54
N HIS A 112 -0.22 -8.36 -21.50
CA HIS A 112 1.02 -8.43 -22.27
C HIS A 112 2.05 -9.40 -21.64
N THR A 113 2.13 -9.44 -20.31
CA THR A 113 3.19 -10.19 -19.61
C THR A 113 2.78 -11.61 -19.23
N LYS A 114 1.54 -11.81 -18.77
CA LYS A 114 0.98 -13.10 -18.29
C LYS A 114 1.94 -13.86 -17.37
N VAL A 115 2.73 -13.12 -16.58
CA VAL A 115 3.88 -13.67 -15.85
C VAL A 115 3.48 -14.51 -14.64
N ARG A 116 2.25 -14.33 -14.13
CA ARG A 116 1.74 -15.04 -12.96
C ARG A 116 1.71 -16.55 -13.18
N LYS A 117 2.37 -17.29 -12.28
CA LYS A 117 2.31 -18.76 -12.19
C LYS A 117 1.54 -19.15 -10.93
N ALA A 118 0.78 -20.24 -11.00
CA ALA A 118 0.18 -20.84 -9.81
C ALA A 118 1.28 -21.38 -8.89
N PRO A 119 1.18 -21.19 -7.56
CA PRO A 119 2.14 -21.79 -6.64
C PRO A 119 2.00 -23.32 -6.66
N MET A 120 3.12 -24.01 -6.47
CA MET A 120 3.14 -25.46 -6.24
C MET A 120 3.35 -25.69 -4.74
N PHE A 121 2.58 -26.60 -4.15
CA PHE A 121 2.84 -27.06 -2.80
C PHE A 121 3.99 -28.08 -2.84
N MET A 122 4.85 -28.06 -1.83
CA MET A 122 5.74 -29.19 -1.60
C MET A 122 4.91 -30.41 -1.16
N PRO A 123 5.22 -31.63 -1.63
CA PRO A 123 4.57 -32.86 -1.18
C PRO A 123 4.62 -33.05 0.33
#